data_AF-A0A6J0CMR6-F1
#
_entry.id   AF-A0A6J0CMR6-F1
#
_cell.length_a   1.000
_cell.length_b   1.000
_cell.length_c   1.000
_cell.angle_alpha   90.00
_cell.angle_beta   90.00
_cell.angle_gamma   90.00
#
_symmetry.space_group_name_H-M   'P 1'
#
loop_
_entity.id
_entity.type
_entity.pdbx_description
1 polymer ?
#
loop_
_entity_poly.entity_id
_entity_poly.type
_entity_poly.pdbx_seq_one_letter_code
_entity_poly.pdbx_strand_id
1 'polypeptide(L)'
;MAAPRGVPQLRVLEEALGIGLSSSGNTEAAAAEPVSADGAYYLEQVTITDASEDDCEYEEIPDDNFSIPEGEEDLAKAIHMVQEQATDVQILEQKTVLPSRQVVHEAIEDFLCNFLIRMGMTRTLNCFQAEWYELIQKRGTDFRGLGNVPDVYSQVMHLESENKNLKKDLKHFKQAAERASPSAALLAVTLTRQFGQWELDVEHPS
;
A
#
# COMPACT_ATOMS: atom_id res chain seq x y z
N MET A 1 -23.31 35.34 29.86
CA MET A 1 -21.86 35.15 30.08
C MET A 1 -21.40 34.07 29.13
N ALA A 2 -20.68 34.47 28.08
CA ALA A 2 -20.15 33.59 27.06
C ALA A 2 -18.73 33.16 27.46
N ALA A 3 -18.45 31.85 27.46
CA ALA A 3 -17.10 31.31 27.45
C ALA A 3 -16.84 30.72 26.06
N PRO A 4 -15.73 31.07 25.39
CA PRO A 4 -15.45 30.60 24.06
C PRO A 4 -14.88 29.19 24.04
N ARG A 5 -15.07 28.60 22.86
CA ARG A 5 -14.69 27.30 22.33
C ARG A 5 -13.21 27.31 21.93
N GLY A 6 -12.50 26.18 22.06
CA GLY A 6 -11.37 25.85 21.17
C GLY A 6 -10.05 25.41 21.83
N VAL A 7 -9.83 24.09 21.83
CA VAL A 7 -8.58 23.31 21.61
C VAL A 7 -7.20 23.88 21.99
N PRO A 8 -6.34 23.01 22.59
CA PRO A 8 -4.92 22.99 22.27
C PRO A 8 -4.50 21.59 21.79
N GLN A 9 -4.42 21.37 20.47
CA GLN A 9 -3.79 20.18 19.89
C GLN A 9 -2.46 20.47 19.18
N LEU A 10 -2.02 21.73 19.14
CA LEU A 10 -0.78 22.09 18.45
C LEU A 10 0.50 21.86 19.26
N ARG A 11 0.43 21.80 20.60
CA ARG A 11 1.62 21.54 21.43
C ARG A 11 2.04 20.08 21.51
N VAL A 12 1.17 19.14 21.14
CA VAL A 12 1.47 17.69 21.22
C VAL A 12 2.25 17.21 19.99
N LEU A 13 2.15 17.93 18.87
CA LEU A 13 2.80 17.53 17.62
C LEU A 13 4.23 18.07 17.47
N GLU A 14 4.61 19.12 18.21
CA GLU A 14 5.97 19.69 18.15
C GLU A 14 7.00 18.84 18.91
N GLU A 15 6.59 18.11 19.95
CA GLU A 15 7.49 17.24 20.73
C GLU A 15 7.81 15.92 20.00
N ALA A 16 6.94 15.47 19.09
CA ALA A 16 7.12 14.23 18.33
C ALA A 16 8.04 14.34 17.12
N LEU A 17 8.34 15.57 16.64
CA LEU A 17 9.09 15.77 15.40
C LEU A 17 10.45 16.45 15.56
N GLY A 18 10.88 16.82 16.77
CA GLY A 18 12.28 17.20 17.03
C GLY A 18 12.85 18.30 16.13
N ILE A 19 12.01 19.19 15.59
CA ILE A 19 12.44 20.30 14.73
C ILE A 19 12.09 21.60 15.46
N GLY A 20 13.03 22.07 16.27
CA GLY A 20 12.99 23.43 16.78
C GLY A 20 13.34 24.40 15.65
N LEU A 21 12.34 25.09 15.10
CA LEU A 21 12.54 26.27 14.27
C LEU A 21 12.23 27.51 15.10
N SER A 22 13.24 28.03 15.80
CA SER A 22 13.19 29.34 16.42
C SER A 22 13.12 30.41 15.32
N SER A 23 11.98 31.09 15.27
CA SER A 23 11.78 32.29 14.49
C SER A 23 12.52 33.48 15.11
N SER A 24 13.04 34.32 14.21
CA SER A 24 13.25 35.76 14.37
C SER A 24 14.53 36.24 15.05
N GLY A 25 15.20 37.18 14.38
CA GLY A 25 16.17 38.05 15.01
C GLY A 25 17.20 38.58 14.02
N ASN A 26 16.89 39.70 13.37
CA ASN A 26 17.86 40.50 12.64
C ASN A 26 19.09 40.86 13.50
N THR A 27 20.24 40.76 12.86
CA THR A 27 21.36 41.72 12.90
C THR A 27 21.83 42.20 14.28
N GLU A 28 22.86 41.55 14.80
CA GLU A 28 23.95 42.30 15.42
C GLU A 28 25.27 41.55 15.27
N ALA A 29 26.27 42.30 14.81
CA ALA A 29 27.59 41.83 14.45
C ALA A 29 28.39 41.44 15.70
N ALA A 30 28.94 40.23 15.73
CA ALA A 30 30.12 39.92 16.54
C ALA A 30 30.81 38.65 16.03
N ALA A 31 31.92 38.87 15.34
CA ALA A 31 33.13 38.06 15.26
C ALA A 31 33.02 36.53 15.50
N ALA A 32 33.25 35.76 14.43
CA ALA A 32 33.73 34.39 14.51
C ALA A 32 34.84 34.16 13.46
N GLU A 33 36.08 34.30 13.91
CA GLU A 33 37.24 33.58 13.38
C GLU A 33 37.44 32.30 14.23
N PRO A 34 38.29 31.33 13.87
CA PRO A 34 38.25 30.44 12.70
C PRO A 34 38.34 28.95 13.15
N VAL A 35 37.85 27.99 12.37
CA VAL A 35 38.28 26.57 12.53
C VAL A 35 38.51 25.95 11.16
N SER A 36 39.78 25.61 10.92
CA SER A 36 40.24 24.83 9.77
C SER A 36 39.86 23.35 9.86
N ALA A 37 39.73 22.78 8.65
CA ALA A 37 40.03 21.40 8.25
C ALA A 37 39.00 20.29 8.58
N ASP A 38 38.13 20.00 7.61
CA ASP A 38 38.11 18.68 6.96
C ASP A 38 37.42 18.75 5.58
N GLY A 39 37.98 18.07 4.58
CA GLY A 39 37.34 17.79 3.27
C GLY A 39 37.53 18.82 2.14
N ALA A 40 38.70 18.88 1.52
CA ALA A 40 38.80 19.39 0.14
C ALA A 40 38.32 18.29 -0.83
N TYR A 41 37.20 18.52 -1.51
CA TYR A 41 36.68 17.61 -2.53
C TYR A 41 37.25 17.97 -3.91
N TYR A 42 37.70 16.96 -4.65
CA TYR A 42 38.17 17.10 -6.04
C TYR A 42 37.17 16.43 -6.98
N LEU A 43 36.80 17.11 -8.06
CA LEU A 43 35.97 16.54 -9.14
C LEU A 43 36.89 15.98 -10.22
N GLU A 44 36.79 14.67 -10.47
CA GLU A 44 37.47 13.98 -11.56
C GLU A 44 36.68 14.17 -12.86
N GLN A 45 37.32 14.73 -13.89
CA GLN A 45 36.72 14.84 -15.22
C GLN A 45 36.80 13.47 -15.91
N VAL A 46 35.64 12.84 -16.11
CA VAL A 46 35.50 11.61 -16.92
C VAL A 46 34.96 12.00 -18.29
N THR A 47 35.79 11.87 -19.33
CA THR A 47 35.35 11.90 -20.74
C THR A 47 34.92 10.51 -21.15
N ILE A 48 33.65 10.33 -21.47
CA ILE A 48 33.13 9.11 -22.07
C ILE A 48 33.56 9.13 -23.54
N THR A 49 34.48 8.24 -23.93
CA THR A 49 34.77 7.98 -25.34
C THR A 49 33.64 7.13 -25.89
N ASP A 50 32.79 7.74 -26.72
CA ASP A 50 31.77 7.08 -27.52
C ASP A 50 32.48 6.24 -28.59
N ALA A 51 32.74 4.97 -28.30
CA ALA A 51 33.14 4.00 -29.30
C ALA A 51 31.84 3.52 -29.96
N SER A 52 31.51 4.12 -31.09
CA SER A 52 30.35 3.77 -31.92
C SER A 52 30.33 2.27 -32.24
N GLU A 53 29.37 1.53 -31.69
CA GLU A 53 29.03 0.16 -32.12
C GLU A 53 28.11 0.17 -33.36
N ASP A 54 28.42 1.00 -34.36
CA ASP A 54 27.58 1.22 -35.54
C ASP A 54 28.06 0.45 -36.80
N ASP A 55 28.69 -0.71 -36.59
CA ASP A 55 29.10 -1.64 -37.66
C ASP A 55 28.37 -2.99 -37.55
N CYS A 56 27.15 -3.02 -37.00
CA CYS A 56 26.31 -4.21 -37.09
C CYS A 56 25.72 -4.31 -38.51
N GLU A 57 26.41 -5.04 -39.39
CA GLU A 57 25.93 -5.33 -40.75
C GLU A 57 24.61 -6.11 -40.67
N TYR A 58 23.53 -5.55 -41.22
CA TYR A 58 22.22 -6.19 -41.24
C TYR A 58 22.22 -7.35 -42.24
N GLU A 59 21.97 -8.58 -41.77
CA GLU A 59 21.78 -9.74 -42.63
C GLU A 59 20.34 -9.73 -43.17
N GLU A 60 20.17 -9.65 -44.49
CA GLU A 60 18.87 -9.71 -45.17
C GLU A 60 18.35 -11.16 -45.14
N ILE A 61 17.24 -11.39 -44.43
CA ILE A 61 16.58 -12.70 -44.40
C ILE A 61 15.84 -12.90 -45.73
N PRO A 62 15.93 -14.07 -46.37
CA PRO A 62 15.18 -14.34 -47.59
C PRO A 62 13.68 -14.16 -47.34
N ASP A 63 13.03 -13.37 -48.20
CA ASP A 63 11.57 -13.25 -48.26
C ASP A 63 10.97 -14.57 -48.76
N ASP A 64 10.90 -15.57 -47.89
CA ASP A 64 10.07 -16.73 -48.12
C ASP A 64 8.61 -16.24 -48.05
N ASN A 65 8.03 -16.02 -49.23
CA ASN A 65 6.62 -15.73 -49.43
C ASN A 65 5.78 -16.95 -48.99
N PHE A 66 5.62 -17.12 -47.69
CA PHE A 66 4.67 -18.05 -47.08
C PHE A 66 3.25 -17.52 -47.31
N SER A 67 2.71 -17.76 -48.50
CA SER A 67 1.27 -17.63 -48.70
C SER A 67 0.58 -18.68 -47.82
N ILE A 68 -0.08 -18.22 -46.77
CA ILE A 68 -0.94 -19.04 -45.92
C ILE A 68 -2.06 -19.60 -46.82
N PRO A 69 -2.28 -20.93 -46.88
CA PRO A 69 -3.34 -21.48 -47.70
C PRO A 69 -4.70 -21.03 -47.15
N GLU A 70 -5.42 -20.24 -47.96
CA GLU A 70 -6.78 -19.78 -47.67
C GLU A 70 -7.72 -20.99 -47.82
N GLY A 71 -8.07 -21.64 -46.70
CA GLY A 71 -8.94 -22.80 -46.75
C GLY A 71 -9.27 -23.54 -45.45
N GLU A 72 -8.76 -23.08 -44.29
CA GLU A 72 -8.90 -23.85 -43.03
C GLU A 72 -9.68 -23.12 -41.92
N GLU A 73 -10.18 -21.91 -42.17
CA GLU A 73 -11.03 -21.17 -41.23
C GLU A 73 -12.52 -21.49 -41.46
N ASP A 74 -12.94 -22.70 -41.09
CA ASP A 74 -14.36 -23.09 -41.07
C ASP A 74 -15.01 -22.65 -39.75
N LEU A 75 -16.04 -21.79 -39.84
CA LEU A 75 -16.83 -21.33 -38.68
C LEU A 75 -17.40 -22.51 -37.88
N ALA A 76 -17.77 -23.61 -38.55
CA ALA A 76 -18.29 -24.78 -37.87
C ALA A 76 -17.22 -25.43 -36.95
N LYS A 77 -15.96 -25.41 -37.38
CA LYS A 77 -14.81 -25.91 -36.62
C LYS A 77 -14.52 -25.03 -35.41
N ALA A 78 -14.61 -23.71 -35.56
CA ALA A 78 -14.47 -22.76 -34.44
C ALA A 78 -15.58 -22.96 -33.38
N ILE A 79 -16.83 -23.14 -33.82
CA ILE A 79 -17.96 -23.41 -32.92
C ILE A 79 -17.75 -24.76 -32.22
N HIS A 80 -17.30 -25.79 -32.94
CA HIS A 80 -17.01 -27.10 -32.35
C HIS A 80 -15.92 -27.02 -31.28
N MET A 81 -14.82 -26.30 -31.53
CA MET A 81 -13.75 -26.11 -30.55
C MET A 81 -14.22 -25.38 -29.29
N VAL A 82 -15.08 -24.36 -29.44
CA VAL A 82 -15.66 -23.65 -28.28
C VAL A 82 -16.58 -24.56 -27.46
N GLN A 83 -17.39 -25.38 -28.14
CA GLN A 83 -18.28 -26.35 -27.49
C GLN A 83 -17.49 -27.46 -26.76
N GLU A 84 -16.41 -27.94 -27.38
CA GLU A 84 -15.50 -28.93 -26.80
C GLU A 84 -14.78 -28.37 -25.58
N GLN A 85 -14.24 -27.15 -25.65
CA GLN A 85 -13.66 -26.47 -24.49
C GLN A 85 -14.67 -26.29 -23.35
N ALA A 86 -15.92 -25.93 -23.65
CA ALA A 86 -16.96 -25.81 -22.62
C ALA A 86 -17.25 -27.16 -21.94
N THR A 87 -17.21 -28.24 -22.72
CA THR A 87 -17.41 -29.60 -22.22
C THR A 87 -16.21 -30.07 -21.39
N ASP A 88 -14.98 -29.78 -21.84
CA ASP A 88 -13.75 -30.07 -21.11
C ASP A 88 -13.69 -29.32 -19.78
N VAL A 89 -14.07 -28.03 -19.76
CA VAL A 89 -14.18 -27.24 -18.52
C VAL A 89 -15.21 -27.87 -17.57
N GLN A 90 -16.38 -28.28 -18.09
CA GLN A 90 -17.40 -28.94 -17.27
C GLN A 90 -16.95 -30.30 -16.72
N ILE A 91 -16.24 -31.10 -17.53
CA ILE A 91 -15.66 -32.39 -17.11
C ILE A 91 -14.54 -32.15 -16.09
N LEU A 92 -13.71 -31.12 -16.29
CA LEU A 92 -12.67 -30.74 -15.35
C LEU A 92 -13.31 -30.35 -14.02
N GLU A 93 -14.32 -29.47 -14.01
CA GLU A 93 -15.05 -29.07 -12.81
C GLU A 93 -15.70 -30.25 -12.08
N GLN A 94 -16.27 -31.21 -12.81
CA GLN A 94 -16.89 -32.42 -12.23
C GLN A 94 -15.87 -33.46 -11.73
N LYS A 95 -14.71 -33.57 -12.38
CA LYS A 95 -13.66 -34.57 -12.06
C LYS A 95 -12.61 -34.02 -11.08
N THR A 96 -12.48 -32.69 -10.98
CA THR A 96 -11.66 -32.00 -9.97
C THR A 96 -12.44 -31.73 -8.69
N VAL A 97 -13.57 -32.40 -8.44
CA VAL A 97 -14.09 -32.55 -7.07
C VAL A 97 -13.19 -33.52 -6.28
N LEU A 98 -11.88 -33.24 -6.27
CA LEU A 98 -11.16 -33.39 -5.03
C LEU A 98 -11.87 -32.42 -4.09
N PRO A 99 -12.35 -32.85 -2.91
CA PRO A 99 -12.75 -31.89 -1.91
C PRO A 99 -11.56 -30.94 -1.80
N SER A 100 -11.77 -29.66 -2.15
CA SER A 100 -10.83 -28.59 -1.86
C SER A 100 -10.30 -28.94 -0.49
N ARG A 101 -9.00 -29.26 -0.39
CA ARG A 101 -8.39 -29.64 0.88
C ARG A 101 -8.62 -28.42 1.74
N GLN A 102 -9.74 -28.43 2.47
CA GLN A 102 -10.08 -27.36 3.39
C GLN A 102 -8.86 -27.35 4.29
N VAL A 103 -8.09 -26.27 4.20
CA VAL A 103 -7.03 -26.00 5.14
C VAL A 103 -7.80 -25.73 6.42
N VAL A 104 -8.15 -26.81 7.12
CA VAL A 104 -8.80 -26.75 8.42
C VAL A 104 -7.70 -26.21 9.31
N HIS A 105 -7.68 -24.88 9.43
CA HIS A 105 -6.76 -24.21 10.33
C HIS A 105 -6.97 -24.79 11.72
N GLU A 106 -5.87 -25.16 12.37
CA GLU A 106 -5.92 -25.79 13.68
C GLU A 106 -6.59 -24.82 14.67
N ALA A 107 -7.50 -25.33 15.50
CA ALA A 107 -8.06 -24.53 16.58
C ALA A 107 -6.91 -24.10 17.51
N ILE A 108 -7.01 -22.91 18.11
CA ILE A 108 -5.97 -22.41 19.03
C ILE A 108 -5.69 -23.41 20.16
N GLU A 109 -6.73 -24.07 20.66
CA GLU A 109 -6.61 -25.14 21.67
C GLU A 109 -5.72 -26.29 21.19
N ASP A 110 -5.99 -26.83 20.00
CA ASP A 110 -5.25 -27.95 19.43
C ASP A 110 -3.79 -27.56 19.18
N PHE A 111 -3.55 -26.35 18.64
CA PHE A 111 -2.20 -25.83 18.42
C PHE A 111 -1.39 -25.76 19.73
N LEU A 112 -1.96 -25.17 20.78
CA LEU A 112 -1.30 -25.03 22.08
C LEU A 112 -1.10 -26.38 22.77
N CYS A 113 -2.09 -27.27 22.72
CA CYS A 113 -1.96 -28.61 23.27
C CYS A 113 -0.85 -29.39 22.55
N ASN A 114 -0.86 -29.38 21.22
CA ASN A 114 0.15 -30.04 20.41
C ASN A 114 1.54 -29.45 20.63
N PHE A 115 1.66 -28.13 20.77
CA PHE A 115 2.92 -27.48 21.12
C PHE A 115 3.44 -27.95 22.48
N LEU A 116 2.62 -27.90 23.53
CA LEU A 116 3.02 -28.29 24.88
C LEU A 116 3.37 -29.78 24.98
N ILE A 117 2.67 -30.65 24.24
CA ILE A 117 2.99 -32.07 24.12
C ILE A 117 4.34 -32.26 23.43
N ARG A 118 4.57 -31.61 22.28
CA ARG A 118 5.85 -31.71 21.54
C ARG A 118 7.04 -31.21 22.35
N MET A 119 6.83 -30.18 23.17
CA MET A 119 7.86 -29.61 24.05
C MET A 119 8.03 -30.37 25.38
N GLY A 120 7.24 -31.42 25.64
CA GLY A 120 7.30 -32.21 26.88
C GLY A 120 6.83 -31.46 28.14
N MET A 121 6.10 -30.35 27.99
CA MET A 121 5.67 -29.46 29.06
C MET A 121 4.37 -29.95 29.73
N THR A 122 4.38 -31.18 30.26
CA THR A 122 3.18 -31.87 30.76
C THR A 122 2.49 -31.17 31.93
N ARG A 123 3.25 -30.53 32.84
CA ARG A 123 2.67 -29.76 33.95
C ARG A 123 1.91 -28.53 33.44
N THR A 124 2.50 -27.80 32.50
CA THR A 124 1.87 -26.62 31.87
C THR A 124 0.64 -27.02 31.05
N LEU A 125 0.71 -28.13 30.33
CA LEU A 125 -0.43 -28.70 29.61
C LEU A 125 -1.60 -28.99 30.55
N ASN A 126 -1.34 -29.65 31.68
CA ASN A 126 -2.39 -29.98 32.65
C ASN A 126 -3.03 -28.72 33.26
N CYS A 127 -2.23 -27.71 33.60
CA CYS A 127 -2.75 -26.43 34.09
C CYS A 127 -3.59 -25.73 33.00
N PHE A 128 -3.07 -25.65 31.77
CA PHE A 128 -3.75 -25.03 30.64
C PHE A 128 -5.10 -25.71 30.37
N GLN A 129 -5.15 -27.03 30.30
CA GLN A 129 -6.39 -27.76 30.04
C GLN A 129 -7.42 -27.54 31.15
N ALA A 130 -7.00 -27.55 32.42
CA ALA A 130 -7.90 -27.30 33.54
C ALA A 130 -8.52 -25.89 33.46
N GLU A 131 -7.69 -24.87 33.24
CA GLU A 131 -8.12 -23.47 33.09
C GLU A 131 -9.01 -23.29 31.85
N TRP A 132 -8.65 -23.93 30.73
CA TRP A 132 -9.38 -23.86 29.47
C TRP A 132 -10.78 -24.46 29.59
N TYR A 133 -10.91 -25.65 30.20
CA TYR A 133 -12.22 -26.26 30.45
C TYR A 133 -13.06 -25.47 31.46
N GLU A 134 -12.44 -24.93 32.51
CA GLU A 134 -13.12 -24.05 33.46
C GLU A 134 -13.65 -22.78 32.76
N LEU A 135 -12.84 -22.20 31.87
CA LEU A 135 -13.18 -21.01 31.11
C LEU A 135 -14.33 -21.27 30.13
N ILE A 136 -14.31 -22.39 29.41
CA ILE A 136 -15.40 -22.80 28.52
C ILE A 136 -16.71 -22.97 29.31
N GLN A 137 -16.65 -23.61 30.49
CA GLN A 137 -17.83 -23.83 31.32
C GLN A 137 -18.40 -22.53 31.90
N LYS A 138 -17.54 -21.58 32.31
CA LYS A 138 -17.95 -20.32 32.95
C LYS A 138 -18.39 -19.23 31.97
N ARG A 139 -17.77 -19.15 30.79
CA ARG A 139 -18.02 -18.07 29.82
C ARG A 139 -18.81 -18.50 28.58
N GLY A 140 -19.18 -19.77 28.46
CA GLY A 140 -19.99 -20.27 27.36
C GLY A 140 -19.18 -20.47 26.06
N THR A 141 -19.86 -21.02 25.04
CA THR A 141 -19.29 -21.50 23.76
C THR A 141 -18.64 -20.43 22.87
N ASP A 142 -18.58 -19.17 23.28
CA ASP A 142 -18.00 -18.06 22.50
C ASP A 142 -16.49 -18.22 22.25
N PHE A 143 -15.82 -19.10 22.99
CA PHE A 143 -14.42 -19.50 22.70
C PHE A 143 -14.28 -20.36 21.44
N ARG A 144 -15.35 -20.96 20.92
CA ARG A 144 -15.32 -21.62 19.60
C ARG A 144 -15.17 -20.59 18.46
N GLY A 145 -15.40 -19.32 18.74
CA GLY A 145 -15.13 -18.19 17.85
C GLY A 145 -13.74 -17.56 18.01
N LEU A 146 -12.91 -18.06 18.96
CA LEU A 146 -11.49 -17.71 18.99
C LEU A 146 -10.88 -18.30 17.71
N GLY A 147 -10.70 -17.44 16.71
CA GLY A 147 -10.41 -17.84 15.33
C GLY A 147 -9.27 -18.85 15.23
N ASN A 148 -9.31 -19.67 14.20
CA ASN A 148 -8.29 -20.67 13.95
C ASN A 148 -6.91 -20.02 13.74
N VAL A 149 -5.84 -20.75 14.06
CA VAL A 149 -4.47 -20.26 13.86
C VAL A 149 -4.20 -20.09 12.37
N PRO A 150 -4.01 -18.86 11.86
CA PRO A 150 -3.66 -18.65 10.46
C PRO A 150 -2.27 -19.22 10.21
N ASP A 151 -2.05 -19.84 9.05
CA ASP A 151 -0.68 -20.11 8.64
C ASP A 151 0.01 -18.79 8.26
N VAL A 152 1.35 -18.78 8.33
CA VAL A 152 2.16 -17.58 8.05
C VAL A 152 1.87 -17.06 6.63
N TYR A 153 1.65 -17.96 5.67
CA TYR A 153 1.33 -17.61 4.30
C TYR A 153 -0.01 -16.86 4.18
N SER A 154 -1.07 -17.32 4.85
CA SER A 154 -2.40 -16.69 4.87
C SER A 154 -2.33 -15.33 5.54
N GLN A 155 -1.54 -15.20 6.59
CA GLN A 155 -1.30 -13.91 7.24
C GLN A 155 -0.57 -12.94 6.29
N VAL A 156 0.47 -13.41 5.60
CA VAL A 156 1.18 -12.60 4.60
C VAL A 156 0.24 -12.18 3.48
N MET A 157 -0.57 -13.10 2.94
CA MET A 157 -1.54 -12.79 1.89
C MET A 157 -2.59 -11.77 2.31
N HIS A 158 -3.09 -11.89 3.54
CA HIS A 158 -4.03 -10.92 4.09
C HIS A 158 -3.39 -9.52 4.21
N LEU A 159 -2.20 -9.43 4.78
CA LEU A 159 -1.46 -8.18 4.95
C LEU A 159 -1.06 -7.55 3.61
N GLU A 160 -0.74 -8.34 2.59
CA GLU A 160 -0.46 -7.85 1.25
C GLU A 160 -1.71 -7.24 0.59
N SER A 161 -2.87 -7.89 0.74
CA SER A 161 -4.16 -7.38 0.25
C SER A 161 -4.53 -6.06 0.94
N GLU A 162 -4.40 -6.00 2.26
CA GLU A 162 -4.64 -4.77 3.03
C GLU A 162 -3.69 -3.65 2.59
N ASN A 163 -2.39 -3.94 2.45
CA ASN A 163 -1.41 -2.96 1.97
C ASN A 163 -1.76 -2.43 0.58
N LYS A 164 -2.20 -3.31 -0.32
CA LYS A 164 -2.62 -2.91 -1.67
C LYS A 164 -3.82 -1.96 -1.62
N ASN A 165 -4.81 -2.25 -0.77
CA ASN A 165 -5.98 -1.41 -0.58
C ASN A 165 -5.61 -0.06 0.04
N LEU A 166 -4.84 -0.06 1.13
CA LEU A 166 -4.38 1.16 1.79
C LEU A 166 -3.56 2.04 0.84
N LYS A 167 -2.68 1.47 0.02
CA LYS A 167 -1.93 2.22 -1.00
C LYS A 167 -2.85 2.86 -2.03
N LYS A 168 -3.91 2.15 -2.44
CA LYS A 168 -4.91 2.68 -3.38
C LYS A 168 -5.66 3.87 -2.74
N ASP A 169 -6.12 3.72 -1.51
CA ASP A 169 -6.82 4.78 -0.79
C ASP A 169 -5.93 6.01 -0.58
N LEU A 170 -4.68 5.80 -0.19
CA LEU A 170 -3.68 6.85 -0.04
C LEU A 170 -3.50 7.63 -1.37
N LYS A 171 -3.42 6.92 -2.50
CA LYS A 171 -3.36 7.56 -3.83
C LYS A 171 -4.62 8.39 -4.12
N HIS A 172 -5.80 7.87 -3.78
CA HIS A 172 -7.05 8.61 -3.96
C HIS A 172 -7.12 9.87 -3.09
N PHE A 173 -6.74 9.77 -1.81
CA PHE A 173 -6.70 10.92 -0.91
C PHE A 173 -5.69 11.98 -1.38
N LYS A 174 -4.50 11.57 -1.85
CA LYS A 174 -3.53 12.48 -2.46
C LYS A 174 -4.10 13.21 -3.67
N GLN A 175 -4.72 12.48 -4.61
CA GLN A 175 -5.33 13.09 -5.79
C GLN A 175 -6.49 14.04 -5.42
N ALA A 176 -7.29 13.69 -4.42
CA ALA A 176 -8.37 14.56 -3.94
C ALA A 176 -7.81 15.85 -3.33
N ALA A 177 -6.76 15.75 -2.51
CA ALA A 177 -6.07 16.90 -1.94
C ALA A 177 -5.42 17.79 -3.01
N GLU A 178 -4.74 17.19 -3.99
CA GLU A 178 -4.15 17.89 -5.14
C GLU A 178 -5.20 18.61 -5.99
N ARG A 179 -6.42 18.08 -6.11
CA ARG A 179 -7.54 18.74 -6.82
C ARG A 179 -8.22 19.83 -5.98
N ALA A 180 -8.24 19.66 -4.66
CA ALA A 180 -8.82 20.63 -3.74
C ALA A 180 -7.90 21.85 -3.53
N SER A 181 -6.58 21.67 -3.56
CA SER A 181 -5.62 22.77 -3.32
C SER A 181 -5.72 23.95 -4.31
N PRO A 182 -5.83 23.75 -5.64
CA PRO A 182 -5.91 24.83 -6.61
C PRO A 182 -7.30 25.47 -6.59
N SER A 183 -8.36 24.66 -6.40
CA SER A 183 -9.73 25.16 -6.31
C SER A 183 -9.94 26.02 -5.06
N ALA A 184 -9.41 25.60 -3.91
CA ALA A 184 -9.41 26.42 -2.69
C ALA A 184 -8.61 27.72 -2.86
N ALA A 185 -7.44 27.67 -3.50
CA ALA A 185 -6.63 28.85 -3.79
C ALA A 185 -7.35 29.84 -4.73
N LEU A 186 -7.97 29.35 -5.81
CA LEU A 186 -8.73 30.18 -6.75
C LEU A 186 -9.95 30.84 -6.09
N LEU A 187 -10.66 30.11 -5.23
CA LEU A 187 -11.78 30.66 -4.45
C LEU A 187 -11.29 31.77 -3.51
N ALA A 188 -10.17 31.56 -2.82
CA ALA A 188 -9.59 32.58 -1.94
C ALA A 188 -9.22 33.86 -2.72
N VAL A 189 -8.52 33.75 -3.85
CA VAL A 189 -8.17 34.90 -4.70
C VAL A 189 -9.42 35.63 -5.19
N THR A 190 -10.45 34.90 -5.60
CA THR A 190 -11.69 35.49 -6.10
C THR A 190 -12.43 36.26 -5.01
N LEU A 191 -12.51 35.70 -3.79
CA LEU A 191 -13.12 36.37 -2.65
C LEU A 191 -12.34 37.62 -2.22
N THR A 192 -11.00 37.56 -2.18
CA THR A 192 -10.17 38.74 -1.89
C THR A 192 -10.40 39.85 -2.92
N ARG A 193 -10.51 39.51 -4.22
CA ARG A 193 -10.81 40.47 -5.27
C ARG A 193 -12.20 41.09 -5.12
N GLN A 194 -13.22 40.27 -4.83
CA GLN A 194 -14.58 40.78 -4.60
C GLN A 194 -14.65 41.70 -3.39
N PHE A 195 -13.96 41.36 -2.31
CA PHE A 195 -13.92 42.18 -1.10
C PHE A 195 -13.24 43.53 -1.36
N GLY A 196 -12.09 43.54 -2.04
CA GLY A 196 -11.41 44.79 -2.39
C GLY A 196 -12.22 45.69 -3.34
N GLN A 197 -12.97 45.09 -4.28
CA GLN A 197 -13.88 45.85 -5.14
C GLN A 197 -15.01 46.51 -4.32
N TRP A 198 -15.61 45.76 -3.40
CA TRP A 198 -16.65 46.28 -2.51
C TRP A 198 -16.13 47.41 -1.61
N GLU A 199 -14.91 47.29 -1.11
CA GLU A 199 -14.26 48.32 -0.27
C GLU A 199 -14.03 49.63 -1.05
N LEU A 200 -13.59 49.55 -2.31
CA LEU A 200 -13.46 50.71 -3.21
C LEU A 200 -14.81 51.37 -3.52
N ASP A 201 -15.84 50.56 -3.77
CA ASP A 201 -17.19 51.05 -4.06
C ASP A 201 -17.85 51.72 -2.83
N VAL A 202 -17.46 51.34 -1.62
CA VAL A 202 -17.91 51.96 -0.35
C VAL A 202 -17.12 53.23 0.00
N GLU A 203 -15.82 53.28 -0.28
CA GLU A 203 -14.99 54.47 0.02
C GLU A 203 -15.17 55.62 -0.99
N HIS A 204 -15.62 55.35 -2.22
CA HIS A 204 -15.91 56.36 -3.24
C HIS A 204 -17.37 56.31 -3.71
N PRO A 205 -18.34 56.64 -2.83
CA PRO A 205 -19.72 56.76 -3.25
C PRO A 205 -19.85 57.95 -4.20
N SER A 206 -20.26 57.70 -5.43
CA SER A 206 -20.62 58.75 -6.41
C SER A 206 -21.79 59.60 -5.92
#